data_AF-A0A352NXC6-F1
#
_entry.id   AF-A0A352NXC6-F1
#
_cell.length_a   1.000
_cell.length_b   1.000
_cell.length_c   1.000
_cell.angle_alpha   90.00
_cell.angle_beta   90.00
_cell.angle_gamma   90.00
#
_symmetry.space_group_name_H-M   'P 1'
#
loop_
_entity.id
_entity.type
_entity.pdbx_description
1 polymer ?
#
loop_
_entity_poly.entity_id
_entity_poly.type
_entity_poly.pdbx_seq_one_letter_code
_entity_poly.pdbx_strand_id
1 'polypeptide(L)'
;MDEWYKKYGAYFAGEEETEKSLKDIRSKAKVKDKGIDSNSNNGIIKENDLLPNGRSAIIPEPKIKGYALNMNHPTGKDKAVAFETALGYNQENADDLINNIQVNIRNYRAMFKDETQYGKRYEIIMNLKGANGKTANVLTAWMIKNGDDFPTLTSAYVTKKKVK
;
A
#
# COMPACT_ATOMS: atom_id res chain seq x y z
N MET A 1 2.62 15.02 -9.83
CA MET A 1 3.73 14.37 -9.11
C MET A 1 3.60 14.83 -7.68
N ASP A 2 3.38 13.91 -6.73
CA ASP A 2 3.33 14.27 -5.30
C ASP A 2 4.62 15.02 -4.96
N GLU A 3 4.57 16.08 -4.14
CA GLU A 3 5.77 16.85 -3.79
C GLU A 3 6.88 15.96 -3.25
N TRP A 4 6.49 14.85 -2.64
CA TRP A 4 7.34 13.76 -2.21
C TRP A 4 8.23 13.20 -3.33
N TYR A 5 7.68 12.92 -4.53
CA TYR A 5 8.47 12.38 -5.65
C TYR A 5 9.38 13.43 -6.29
N LYS A 6 8.97 14.70 -6.29
CA LYS A 6 9.83 15.79 -6.77
C LYS A 6 11.01 16.03 -5.82
N LYS A 7 10.80 15.87 -4.52
CA LYS A 7 11.80 16.15 -3.47
C LYS A 7 12.68 14.95 -3.13
N TYR A 8 12.13 13.74 -3.15
CA TYR A 8 12.81 12.51 -2.75
C TYR A 8 12.93 11.48 -3.86
N GLY A 9 12.47 11.76 -5.09
CA GLY A 9 12.61 10.83 -6.23
C GLY A 9 14.05 10.39 -6.48
N ALA A 10 15.03 11.24 -6.18
CA ALA A 10 16.46 10.90 -6.26
C ALA A 10 16.90 9.79 -5.28
N TYR A 11 16.24 9.63 -4.12
CA TYR A 11 16.50 8.53 -3.19
C TYR A 11 16.04 7.16 -3.75
N PHE A 12 15.16 7.17 -4.75
CA PHE A 12 14.59 5.97 -5.38
C PHE A 12 14.98 5.88 -6.86
N ALA A 13 15.88 6.73 -7.36
CA ALA A 13 16.26 6.79 -8.78
C ALA A 13 16.96 5.51 -9.27
N GLY A 14 17.49 4.68 -8.37
CA GLY A 14 18.00 3.34 -8.69
C GLY A 14 16.91 2.26 -8.92
N GLU A 15 15.63 2.57 -8.68
CA GLU A 15 14.51 1.62 -8.80
C GLU A 15 13.72 1.72 -10.10
N GLU A 16 13.93 2.75 -10.93
CA GLU A 16 13.22 2.85 -12.21
C GLU A 16 13.64 1.71 -13.16
N GLU A 17 14.88 1.23 -13.02
CA GLU A 17 15.42 0.08 -13.74
C GLU A 17 14.92 -1.26 -13.17
N THR A 18 14.68 -1.35 -11.85
CA THR A 18 14.10 -2.53 -11.21
C THR A 18 12.60 -2.63 -11.44
N GLU A 19 11.85 -1.52 -11.46
CA GLU A 19 10.44 -1.47 -11.86
C GLU A 19 10.27 -1.93 -13.31
N LYS A 20 11.15 -1.51 -14.22
CA LYS A 20 11.15 -1.96 -15.61
C LYS A 20 11.41 -3.47 -15.73
N SER A 21 12.39 -3.98 -14.98
CA SER A 21 12.71 -5.41 -14.90
C SER A 21 11.55 -6.25 -14.31
N LEU A 22 10.87 -5.74 -13.28
CA LEU A 22 9.70 -6.39 -12.66
C LEU A 22 8.48 -6.39 -13.59
N LYS A 23 8.27 -5.32 -14.37
CA LYS A 23 7.22 -5.26 -15.41
C LYS A 23 7.46 -6.29 -16.51
N ASP A 24 8.72 -6.47 -16.94
CA ASP A 24 9.09 -7.45 -17.97
C ASP A 24 8.92 -8.90 -17.48
N ILE A 25 9.28 -9.20 -16.23
CA ILE A 25 9.09 -10.54 -15.63
C ILE A 25 7.58 -10.88 -15.51
N ARG A 26 6.74 -9.91 -15.14
CA ARG A 26 5.30 -10.13 -14.92
C ARG A 26 4.50 -10.28 -16.21
N SER A 27 4.92 -9.62 -17.30
CA SER A 27 4.31 -9.83 -18.62
C SER A 27 4.32 -11.31 -19.04
N LYS A 28 5.32 -12.07 -18.56
CA LYS A 28 5.52 -13.50 -18.86
C LYS A 28 4.71 -14.44 -17.95
N ALA A 29 4.15 -13.96 -16.84
CA ALA A 29 3.56 -14.79 -15.78
C ALA A 29 2.03 -14.90 -15.77
N LYS A 30 1.32 -14.55 -16.87
CA LYS A 30 -0.14 -14.68 -16.97
C LYS A 30 -0.61 -16.14 -16.81
N VAL A 31 -1.01 -16.55 -15.61
CA VAL A 31 -1.70 -17.82 -15.35
C VAL A 31 -3.19 -17.55 -15.04
N LYS A 32 -4.04 -18.37 -15.66
CA LYS A 32 -5.52 -18.33 -15.64
C LYS A 32 -6.11 -18.48 -14.23
N ASP A 33 -7.08 -17.63 -13.92
CA ASP A 33 -7.85 -17.60 -12.67
C ASP A 33 -8.93 -18.70 -12.67
N LYS A 34 -9.08 -19.42 -11.54
CA LYS A 34 -10.25 -20.25 -11.22
C LYS A 34 -10.86 -19.69 -9.93
N GLY A 35 -12.00 -19.02 -10.08
CA GLY A 35 -12.76 -18.44 -8.97
C GLY A 35 -13.49 -19.48 -8.11
N ILE A 36 -13.66 -19.17 -6.82
CA ILE A 36 -14.41 -19.88 -5.76
C ILE A 36 -14.64 -18.84 -4.64
N ASP A 37 -15.71 -18.77 -3.85
CA ASP A 37 -17.13 -19.14 -3.93
C ASP A 37 -17.82 -18.22 -2.89
N SER A 38 -19.01 -17.74 -3.20
CA SER A 38 -19.76 -16.80 -2.36
C SER A 38 -20.58 -17.52 -1.29
N ASN A 39 -20.17 -17.41 -0.02
CA ASN A 39 -21.13 -17.35 1.08
C ASN A 39 -20.48 -16.90 2.41
N SER A 40 -20.68 -15.63 2.77
CA SER A 40 -20.67 -15.19 4.17
C SER A 40 -21.49 -13.92 4.31
N ASN A 41 -22.67 -14.06 4.91
CA ASN A 41 -23.56 -12.95 5.24
C ASN A 41 -22.99 -12.19 6.44
N ASN A 42 -22.17 -11.16 6.17
CA ASN A 42 -21.92 -10.05 7.09
C ASN A 42 -21.42 -8.85 6.28
N GLY A 43 -22.26 -7.81 6.11
CA GLY A 43 -21.83 -6.50 5.59
C GLY A 43 -20.97 -6.52 4.32
N ILE A 44 -21.44 -7.17 3.26
CA ILE A 44 -20.69 -7.40 2.02
C ILE A 44 -20.18 -6.06 1.45
N ILE A 45 -18.86 -5.84 1.52
CA ILE A 45 -18.21 -4.80 0.75
C ILE A 45 -18.40 -5.15 -0.73
N LYS A 46 -19.02 -4.25 -1.50
CA LYS A 46 -19.25 -4.49 -2.92
C LYS A 46 -17.89 -4.50 -3.63
N GLU A 47 -17.71 -5.32 -4.66
CA GLU A 47 -16.44 -5.37 -5.41
C GLU A 47 -16.06 -3.97 -5.96
N ASN A 48 -17.04 -3.15 -6.32
CA ASN A 48 -16.83 -1.76 -6.77
C ASN A 48 -16.34 -0.81 -5.67
N ASP A 49 -16.48 -1.18 -4.40
CA ASP A 49 -15.98 -0.42 -3.25
C ASP A 49 -14.55 -0.86 -2.89
N LEU A 50 -14.00 -1.92 -3.50
CA LEU A 50 -12.64 -2.38 -3.27
C LEU A 50 -11.62 -1.62 -4.12
N LEU A 51 -10.36 -1.74 -3.76
CA LEU A 51 -9.28 -1.21 -4.60
C LEU A 51 -9.27 -1.93 -5.94
N PRO A 52 -9.37 -1.22 -7.08
CA PRO A 52 -9.33 -1.87 -8.39
C PRO A 52 -8.03 -2.66 -8.55
N ASN A 53 -8.16 -3.91 -8.97
CA ASN A 53 -7.04 -4.85 -9.14
C ASN A 53 -6.17 -5.01 -7.88
N GLY A 54 -6.77 -4.92 -6.68
CA GLY A 54 -6.06 -5.04 -5.40
C GLY A 54 -5.32 -6.37 -5.19
N ARG A 55 -5.69 -7.46 -5.90
CA ARG A 55 -4.91 -8.72 -5.90
C ARG A 55 -3.51 -8.55 -6.50
N SER A 56 -3.39 -7.66 -7.48
CA SER A 56 -2.14 -7.36 -8.18
C SER A 56 -1.43 -6.15 -7.58
N ALA A 57 -1.86 -5.68 -6.40
CA ALA A 57 -1.31 -4.51 -5.74
C ALA A 57 0.19 -4.69 -5.45
N ILE A 58 0.94 -3.62 -5.69
CA ILE A 58 2.39 -3.57 -5.48
C ILE A 58 2.67 -2.68 -4.27
N ILE A 59 3.38 -3.24 -3.30
CA ILE A 59 3.95 -2.51 -2.18
C ILE A 59 5.47 -2.49 -2.36
N PRO A 60 6.06 -1.39 -2.86
CA PRO A 60 7.51 -1.31 -2.95
C PRO A 60 8.11 -1.34 -1.54
N GLU A 61 8.97 -2.33 -1.24
CA GLU A 61 9.72 -2.40 0.03
C GLU A 61 10.39 -1.05 0.39
N PRO A 62 10.99 -0.30 -0.56
CA PRO A 62 11.64 0.98 -0.28
C PRO A 62 10.67 2.05 0.26
N LYS A 63 9.38 1.98 -0.10
CA LYS A 63 8.33 2.87 0.45
C LYS A 63 8.00 2.55 1.90
N ILE A 64 8.14 1.30 2.29
CA ILE A 64 7.91 0.86 3.67
C ILE A 64 9.20 1.06 4.47
N LYS A 65 10.25 0.32 4.15
CA LYS A 65 11.50 0.27 4.90
C LYS A 65 12.34 1.55 4.76
N GLY A 66 12.38 2.15 3.58
CA GLY A 66 13.18 3.34 3.30
C GLY A 66 12.52 4.66 3.71
N TYR A 67 11.18 4.67 3.84
CA TYR A 67 10.42 5.88 4.16
C TYR A 67 9.52 5.74 5.39
N ALA A 68 8.52 4.85 5.36
CA ALA A 68 7.49 4.78 6.40
C ALA A 68 8.01 4.28 7.75
N LEU A 69 9.01 3.40 7.74
CA LEU A 69 9.62 2.79 8.93
C LEU A 69 11.04 3.32 9.21
N ASN A 70 11.52 4.29 8.42
CA ASN A 70 12.87 4.81 8.56
C ASN A 70 12.93 6.00 9.55
N MET A 71 13.49 5.74 10.74
CA MET A 71 13.69 6.75 11.79
C MET A 71 14.64 7.88 11.39
N ASN A 72 15.52 7.63 10.43
CA ASN A 72 16.50 8.60 9.94
C ASN A 72 15.98 9.40 8.74
N HIS A 73 14.77 9.10 8.24
CA HIS A 73 14.23 9.81 7.08
C HIS A 73 13.75 11.22 7.47
N PRO A 74 14.20 12.29 6.78
CA PRO A 74 13.97 13.68 7.20
C PRO A 74 12.48 14.07 7.33
N THR A 75 11.61 13.42 6.56
CA THR A 75 10.14 13.61 6.62
C THR A 75 9.36 12.32 6.89
N GLY A 76 10.08 11.21 7.10
CA GLY A 76 9.51 9.88 7.31
C GLY A 76 9.56 9.45 8.77
N LYS A 77 10.46 10.07 9.56
CA LYS A 77 10.66 9.80 10.98
C LYS A 77 9.36 9.77 11.79
N ASP A 78 8.46 10.74 11.63
CA ASP A 78 7.21 10.79 12.38
C ASP A 78 6.30 9.59 12.07
N LYS A 79 6.36 9.05 10.85
CA LYS A 79 5.66 7.82 10.48
C LYS A 79 6.30 6.61 11.16
N ALA A 80 7.64 6.54 11.16
CA ALA A 80 8.38 5.45 11.77
C ALA A 80 8.09 5.37 13.27
N VAL A 81 8.15 6.49 13.99
CA VAL A 81 7.78 6.59 15.41
C VAL A 81 6.33 6.13 15.65
N ALA A 82 5.40 6.56 14.80
CA ALA A 82 3.99 6.18 14.93
C ALA A 82 3.77 4.68 14.70
N PHE A 83 4.43 4.08 13.70
CA PHE A 83 4.36 2.64 13.43
C PHE A 83 4.95 1.80 14.55
N GLU A 84 6.12 2.18 15.05
CA GLU A 84 6.77 1.48 16.15
C GLU A 84 5.91 1.54 17.42
N THR A 85 5.43 2.74 17.77
CA THR A 85 4.63 2.94 18.99
C THR A 85 3.28 2.23 18.92
N ALA A 86 2.58 2.35 17.80
CA ALA A 86 1.20 1.87 17.67
C ALA A 86 1.14 0.37 17.36
N LEU A 87 2.05 -0.14 16.53
CA LEU A 87 1.98 -1.49 15.95
C LEU A 87 3.26 -2.31 16.12
N GLY A 88 4.36 -1.72 16.58
CA GLY A 88 5.62 -2.43 16.77
C GLY A 88 6.35 -2.72 15.47
N TYR A 89 6.10 -1.93 14.42
CA TYR A 89 6.81 -2.06 13.15
C TYR A 89 8.00 -1.09 13.06
N ASN A 90 9.13 -1.61 12.60
CA ASN A 90 10.36 -0.88 12.33
C ASN A 90 11.04 -1.47 11.07
N GLN A 91 12.24 -1.00 10.71
CA GLN A 91 12.91 -1.46 9.48
C GLN A 91 13.28 -2.95 9.47
N GLU A 92 13.39 -3.59 10.64
CA GLU A 92 13.79 -5.00 10.78
C GLU A 92 12.63 -5.97 10.47
N ASN A 93 11.39 -5.54 10.69
CA ASN A 93 10.18 -6.32 10.42
C ASN A 93 9.28 -5.68 9.35
N ALA A 94 9.89 -4.95 8.41
CA ALA A 94 9.19 -4.29 7.32
C ALA A 94 8.35 -5.28 6.47
N ASP A 95 8.86 -6.49 6.25
CA ASP A 95 8.17 -7.54 5.50
C ASP A 95 6.87 -7.98 6.17
N ASP A 96 6.83 -7.99 7.51
CA ASP A 96 5.61 -8.29 8.25
C ASP A 96 4.53 -7.22 8.04
N LEU A 97 4.90 -5.94 7.97
CA LEU A 97 3.97 -4.87 7.64
C LEU A 97 3.47 -4.98 6.19
N ILE A 98 4.37 -5.28 5.24
CA ILE A 98 4.01 -5.49 3.83
C ILE A 98 2.99 -6.61 3.71
N ASN A 99 3.28 -7.76 4.31
CA ASN A 99 2.38 -8.91 4.33
C ASN A 99 1.04 -8.57 4.98
N ASN A 100 1.06 -7.88 6.12
CA ASN A 100 -0.15 -7.48 6.83
C ASN A 100 -1.04 -6.55 5.98
N ILE A 101 -0.46 -5.61 5.24
CA ILE A 101 -1.21 -4.76 4.30
C ILE A 101 -1.75 -5.61 3.14
N GLN A 102 -0.93 -6.48 2.55
CA GLN A 102 -1.29 -7.27 1.37
C GLN A 102 -2.47 -8.21 1.64
N VAL A 103 -2.48 -8.92 2.77
CA VAL A 103 -3.57 -9.84 3.13
C VAL A 103 -4.87 -9.11 3.47
N ASN A 104 -4.78 -7.84 3.89
CA ASN A 104 -5.92 -7.05 4.33
C ASN A 104 -6.48 -6.11 3.26
N ILE A 105 -5.77 -5.86 2.16
CA ILE A 105 -6.12 -4.83 1.18
C ILE A 105 -7.53 -4.98 0.58
N ARG A 106 -8.05 -6.21 0.49
CA ARG A 106 -9.40 -6.53 -0.05
C ARG A 106 -10.49 -6.62 1.02
N ASN A 107 -10.15 -6.42 2.29
CA ASN A 107 -11.10 -6.47 3.41
C ASN A 107 -11.67 -5.10 3.77
N TYR A 108 -11.23 -4.04 3.07
CA TYR A 108 -11.58 -2.66 3.38
C TYR A 108 -11.97 -1.90 2.12
N ARG A 109 -12.85 -0.92 2.29
CA ARG A 109 -13.28 -0.03 1.21
C ARG A 109 -12.14 0.89 0.76
N ALA A 110 -11.96 0.98 -0.55
CA ALA A 110 -11.10 1.98 -1.19
C ALA A 110 -11.91 3.23 -1.50
N MET A 111 -11.43 4.37 -1.01
CA MET A 111 -11.99 5.68 -1.34
C MET A 111 -11.23 6.27 -2.52
N PHE A 112 -11.93 6.51 -3.62
CA PHE A 112 -11.39 7.35 -4.69
C PHE A 112 -11.11 8.77 -4.16
N LYS A 113 -9.96 9.33 -4.54
CA LYS A 113 -9.52 10.66 -4.11
C LYS A 113 -9.57 11.66 -5.24
N ASP A 114 -8.76 11.41 -6.25
CA ASP A 114 -8.65 12.25 -7.43
C ASP A 114 -8.10 11.45 -8.61
N GLU A 115 -8.27 12.03 -9.78
CA GLU A 115 -7.62 11.59 -11.01
C GLU A 115 -6.77 12.75 -11.52
N THR A 116 -5.52 12.44 -11.83
CA THR A 116 -4.54 13.42 -12.33
C THR A 116 -3.96 12.93 -13.65
N GLN A 117 -3.13 13.75 -14.29
CA GLN A 117 -2.37 13.35 -15.49
C GLN A 117 -1.50 12.09 -15.30
N TYR A 118 -1.24 11.69 -14.05
CA TYR A 118 -0.44 10.50 -13.72
C TYR A 118 -1.29 9.24 -13.48
N GLY A 119 -2.60 9.38 -13.30
CA GLY A 119 -3.52 8.29 -12.99
C GLY A 119 -4.45 8.58 -11.81
N LYS A 120 -5.09 7.51 -11.31
CA LYS A 120 -6.15 7.55 -10.29
C LYS A 120 -5.60 7.25 -8.91
N ARG A 121 -5.98 8.03 -7.91
CA ARG A 121 -5.57 7.83 -6.52
C ARG A 121 -6.69 7.30 -5.64
N TYR A 122 -6.32 6.39 -4.75
CA TYR A 122 -7.22 5.76 -3.79
C TYR A 122 -6.61 5.77 -2.39
N GLU A 123 -7.46 5.84 -1.36
CA GLU A 123 -7.07 5.66 0.04
C GLU A 123 -7.87 4.53 0.67
N ILE A 124 -7.20 3.67 1.43
CA ILE A 124 -7.83 2.63 2.25
C ILE A 124 -7.45 2.88 3.70
N ILE A 125 -8.42 2.90 4.59
CA ILE A 125 -8.19 2.90 6.04
C ILE A 125 -8.46 1.48 6.53
N MET A 126 -7.42 0.81 7.00
CA MET A 126 -7.44 -0.57 7.48
C MET A 126 -7.14 -0.61 8.98
N ASN A 127 -7.80 -1.50 9.70
CA ASN A 127 -7.54 -1.72 11.12
C ASN A 127 -6.61 -2.94 11.25
N LEU A 128 -5.32 -2.68 11.47
CA LEU A 128 -4.30 -3.71 11.49
C LEU A 128 -3.95 -4.10 12.92
N LYS A 129 -3.73 -5.40 13.14
CA LYS A 129 -3.04 -5.91 14.33
C LYS A 129 -1.54 -5.94 14.05
N GLY A 130 -0.75 -5.29 14.89
CA GLY A 130 0.70 -5.16 14.73
C GLY A 130 1.49 -6.29 15.37
N ALA A 131 2.81 -6.30 15.14
CA ALA A 131 3.77 -7.24 15.72
C ALA A 131 3.79 -7.18 17.26
N ASN A 132 3.48 -6.02 17.84
CA ASN A 132 3.35 -5.86 19.30
C ASN A 132 2.00 -6.33 19.87
N GLY A 133 1.14 -6.96 19.06
CA GLY A 133 -0.19 -7.43 19.44
C GLY A 133 -1.27 -6.36 19.57
N LYS A 134 -0.91 -5.07 19.50
CA LYS A 134 -1.86 -3.94 19.52
C LYS A 134 -2.51 -3.78 18.16
N THR A 135 -3.59 -3.00 18.13
CA THR A 135 -4.35 -2.72 16.92
C THR A 135 -4.42 -1.22 16.67
N ALA A 136 -4.21 -0.78 15.44
CA ALA A 136 -4.30 0.62 15.06
C ALA A 136 -4.83 0.78 13.63
N ASN A 137 -5.39 1.95 13.33
CA ASN A 137 -5.81 2.27 11.98
C ASN A 137 -4.62 2.75 11.16
N VAL A 138 -4.45 2.16 9.98
CA VAL A 138 -3.41 2.52 9.01
C VAL A 138 -4.11 3.04 7.76
N LEU A 139 -3.71 4.22 7.30
CA LEU A 139 -4.09 4.72 6.00
C LEU A 139 -3.04 4.28 4.99
N THR A 140 -3.48 3.64 3.91
CA THR A 140 -2.65 3.30 2.76
C THR A 140 -3.15 4.07 1.54
N ALA A 141 -2.24 4.77 0.87
CA ALA A 141 -2.52 5.54 -0.34
C ALA A 141 -1.97 4.78 -1.55
N TRP A 142 -2.79 4.71 -2.60
CA TRP A 142 -2.55 3.90 -3.79
C TRP A 142 -2.69 4.75 -5.05
N MET A 143 -1.92 4.42 -6.08
CA MET A 143 -2.02 5.02 -7.40
C MET A 143 -2.09 3.93 -8.46
N ILE A 144 -3.09 4.03 -9.34
CA ILE A 144 -3.14 3.28 -10.59
C ILE A 144 -2.69 4.24 -11.68
N LYS A 145 -1.48 4.03 -12.23
CA LYS A 145 -0.91 4.93 -13.24
C LYS A 145 -1.68 4.78 -14.56
N ASN A 146 -1.68 5.82 -15.39
CA ASN A 146 -2.28 5.74 -16.72
C ASN A 146 -1.59 4.64 -17.56
N GLY A 147 -2.38 3.68 -18.06
CA GLY A 147 -1.87 2.52 -18.81
C GLY A 147 -1.43 1.34 -17.95
N ASP A 148 -1.32 1.50 -16.63
CA ASP A 148 -1.14 0.37 -15.70
C ASP A 148 -2.52 -0.14 -15.25
N ASP A 149 -2.63 -1.45 -15.02
CA ASP A 149 -3.83 -2.09 -14.48
C ASP A 149 -3.67 -2.48 -13.00
N PHE A 150 -2.53 -2.21 -12.37
CA PHE A 150 -2.27 -2.55 -10.97
C PHE A 150 -2.09 -1.30 -10.10
N PRO A 151 -2.60 -1.31 -8.85
CA PRO A 151 -2.35 -0.24 -7.91
C PRO A 151 -0.96 -0.37 -7.28
N THR A 152 -0.25 0.74 -7.15
CA THR A 152 1.04 0.83 -6.46
C THR A 152 0.92 1.69 -5.22
N LEU A 153 1.46 1.22 -4.09
CA LEU A 153 1.46 1.97 -2.84
C LEU A 153 2.31 3.23 -2.98
N THR A 154 1.75 4.39 -2.63
CA THR A 154 2.46 5.67 -2.63
C THR A 154 2.89 6.10 -1.23
N SER A 155 2.08 5.80 -0.20
CA SER A 155 2.32 6.15 1.19
C SER A 155 1.53 5.24 2.13
N ALA A 156 2.07 4.99 3.33
CA ALA A 156 1.37 4.32 4.43
C ALA A 156 1.71 5.01 5.75
N TYR A 157 0.72 5.20 6.64
CA TYR A 157 0.94 5.77 7.97
C TYR A 157 -0.20 5.44 8.94
N VAL A 158 0.11 5.41 10.23
CA VAL A 158 -0.88 5.26 11.31
C VAL A 158 -1.75 6.52 11.39
N THR A 159 -3.06 6.35 11.55
CA THR A 159 -4.03 7.45 11.56
C THR A 159 -5.06 7.31 12.68
N LYS A 160 -5.65 8.43 13.11
CA LYS A 160 -6.80 8.46 14.03
C LYS A 160 -8.14 8.34 13.30
N LYS A 161 -8.15 8.43 11.95
CA LYS A 161 -9.37 8.28 11.14
C LYS A 161 -9.96 6.88 11.35
N LYS A 162 -11.29 6.78 11.37
CA LYS A 162 -12.00 5.49 11.50
C LYS A 162 -12.09 4.79 10.15
N VAL A 163 -12.16 3.45 10.19
CA VAL A 163 -12.54 2.62 9.03
C VAL A 163 -13.95 3.03 8.59
N LYS A 164 -14.19 3.09 7.27
CA LYS A 164 -15.46 3.47 6.65
C LYS A 164 -16.22 2.29 6.06
#